data_AF-W1UVV5-F1
#
_entry.id   AF-W1UVV5-F1
#
_cell.length_a   1.000
_cell.length_b   1.000
_cell.length_c   1.000
_cell.angle_alpha   90.00
_cell.angle_beta   90.00
_cell.angle_gamma   90.00
#
_symmetry.space_group_name_H-M   'P 1'
#
loop_
_entity.id
_entity.type
_entity.pdbx_description
1 polymer ?
#
loop_
_entity_poly.entity_id
_entity_poly.type
_entity_poly.pdbx_seq_one_letter_code
_entity_poly.pdbx_strand_id
1 'polypeptide(L)'
;QDGALIANHVKAEGFLFDESGKITGVVARDLLTDQVFEIKARLVINTTGPWSDKVRNLSNKGTQFSQMRPTKGVHLVVDSSKIKVSQPVYFDTGLGDGRMVFVLPRENKTYFGTTDTDYTGDLEHPKVTQEDVDYLLGIVNNRFPEANITIDDIESSWAGLRPLIAGNSASDYNGGNNGTISDESFNNLIATVESYLSKEKTREDVESAVSKLESSTSEKHLDPSAVSRGSSLDRDDNGLLTLAGGKITDYRKMAEGAMERVVDILKAEFDRSFKLINSKTYPVSGGELNPANVDSEIEAFAQLGVSRGLDSKEAHYLANLYGSNAPKVFALAHSLEQAPGLSLAETLSLHYAMRNELALSPVDFLLRRTNHMLFMRD
;
A
#
# COMPACT_ATOMS: atom_id res chain seq x y z
N GLN A 1 -2.07 1.76 20.16
CA GLN A 1 -2.15 3.10 20.77
C GLN A 1 -3.60 3.40 21.13
N ASP A 2 -4.55 3.25 20.20
CA ASP A 2 -5.97 3.58 20.44
C ASP A 2 -6.86 2.41 20.90
N GLY A 3 -6.27 1.37 21.49
CA GLY A 3 -7.01 0.24 22.07
C GLY A 3 -7.42 -0.87 21.09
N ALA A 4 -7.09 -0.79 19.80
CA ALA A 4 -7.27 -1.89 18.86
C ALA A 4 -6.38 -3.09 19.22
N LEU A 5 -6.94 -4.30 19.12
CA LEU A 5 -6.19 -5.55 19.23
C LEU A 5 -5.71 -5.98 17.85
N ILE A 6 -4.40 -6.16 17.68
CA ILE A 6 -3.75 -6.46 16.40
C ILE A 6 -2.86 -7.68 16.61
N ALA A 7 -2.95 -8.66 15.70
CA ALA A 7 -2.09 -9.84 15.67
C ALA A 7 -1.67 -10.14 14.23
N ASN A 8 -0.38 -10.34 14.00
CA ASN A 8 0.15 -10.98 12.80
C ASN A 8 0.25 -12.50 13.01
N HIS A 9 0.51 -13.24 11.93
CA HIS A 9 0.56 -14.71 11.94
C HIS A 9 -0.73 -15.39 12.41
N VAL A 10 -1.88 -14.71 12.31
CA VAL A 10 -3.20 -15.27 12.56
C VAL A 10 -3.97 -15.33 11.24
N LYS A 11 -4.26 -16.54 10.76
CA LYS A 11 -4.94 -16.78 9.49
C LYS A 11 -6.41 -17.08 9.72
N ALA A 12 -7.31 -16.34 9.06
CA ALA A 12 -8.71 -16.73 8.98
C ALA A 12 -8.87 -17.95 8.06
N GLU A 13 -9.45 -19.03 8.59
CA GLU A 13 -9.67 -20.29 7.86
C GLU A 13 -11.15 -20.58 7.59
N GLY A 14 -12.07 -19.85 8.24
CA GLY A 14 -13.50 -19.98 8.03
C GLY A 14 -14.29 -18.92 8.77
N PHE A 15 -15.61 -18.97 8.61
CA PHE A 15 -16.55 -18.07 9.27
C PHE A 15 -17.41 -18.80 10.30
N LEU A 16 -17.82 -18.06 11.33
CA LEU A 16 -18.86 -18.48 12.27
C LEU A 16 -20.20 -17.93 11.78
N PHE A 17 -21.25 -18.73 11.83
CA PHE A 17 -22.59 -18.35 11.36
C PHE A 17 -23.63 -18.48 12.48
N ASP A 18 -24.62 -17.59 12.48
CA ASP A 18 -25.84 -17.78 13.26
C ASP A 18 -26.87 -18.68 12.53
N GLU A 19 -28.00 -18.93 13.17
CA GLU A 19 -29.09 -19.76 12.62
C GLU A 19 -29.70 -19.19 11.34
N SER A 20 -29.54 -17.88 11.09
CA SER A 20 -30.01 -17.21 9.88
C SER A 20 -28.99 -17.20 8.74
N GLY A 21 -27.80 -17.79 8.96
CA GLY A 21 -26.70 -17.82 7.99
C GLY A 21 -25.90 -16.53 7.91
N LYS A 22 -26.00 -15.63 8.90
CA LYS A 22 -25.18 -14.41 8.99
C LYS A 22 -23.88 -14.67 9.71
N ILE A 23 -22.81 -14.03 9.24
CA ILE A 23 -21.48 -14.14 9.84
C ILE A 23 -21.45 -13.43 11.20
N THR A 24 -20.98 -14.13 12.22
CA THR A 24 -20.84 -13.64 13.60
C THR A 24 -19.39 -13.68 14.12
N GLY A 25 -18.45 -13.99 13.23
CA GLY A 25 -17.04 -14.12 13.58
C GLY A 25 -16.24 -14.94 12.57
N VAL A 26 -15.01 -15.25 12.95
CA VAL A 26 -14.08 -16.05 12.15
C VAL A 26 -13.50 -17.19 12.96
N VAL A 27 -13.23 -18.31 12.29
CA VAL A 27 -12.35 -19.36 12.79
C VAL A 27 -10.94 -18.99 12.32
N ALA A 28 -10.02 -18.85 13.26
CA ALA A 28 -8.66 -18.41 13.02
C ALA A 28 -7.65 -19.46 13.49
N ARG A 29 -6.52 -19.56 12.79
CA ARG A 29 -5.35 -20.35 13.16
C ARG A 29 -4.20 -19.43 13.51
N ASP A 30 -3.62 -19.61 14.69
CA ASP A 30 -2.30 -19.08 15.01
C ASP A 30 -1.25 -19.92 14.27
N LEU A 31 -0.53 -19.30 13.34
CA LEU A 31 0.48 -19.97 12.50
C LEU A 31 1.81 -20.21 13.24
N LEU A 32 1.96 -19.73 14.47
CA LEU A 32 3.14 -19.99 15.30
C LEU A 32 2.95 -21.22 16.19
N THR A 33 1.72 -21.50 16.60
CA THR A 33 1.38 -22.60 17.52
C THR A 33 0.48 -23.67 16.91
N ASP A 34 -0.02 -23.44 15.69
CA ASP A 34 -1.05 -24.21 15.00
C ASP A 34 -2.41 -24.29 15.75
N GLN A 35 -2.58 -23.52 16.82
CA GLN A 35 -3.82 -23.49 17.57
C GLN A 35 -4.95 -22.85 16.76
N VAL A 36 -6.08 -23.54 16.67
CA VAL A 36 -7.31 -23.01 16.07
C VAL A 36 -8.22 -22.46 17.17
N PHE A 37 -8.75 -21.26 16.97
CA PHE A 37 -9.62 -20.58 17.91
C PHE A 37 -10.67 -19.71 17.20
N GLU A 38 -11.69 -19.31 17.96
CA GLU A 38 -12.80 -18.50 17.46
C GLU A 38 -12.63 -17.04 17.85
N ILE A 39 -12.91 -16.13 16.90
CA ILE A 39 -13.02 -14.69 17.16
C ILE A 39 -14.45 -14.28 16.85
N LYS A 40 -15.20 -13.85 17.87
CA LYS A 40 -16.58 -13.37 17.71
C LYS A 40 -16.59 -11.86 17.45
N ALA A 41 -17.37 -11.43 16.46
CA ALA A 41 -17.51 -10.04 16.09
C ALA A 41 -18.93 -9.75 15.59
N ARG A 42 -19.39 -8.51 15.78
CA ARG A 42 -20.67 -8.05 15.20
C ARG A 42 -20.61 -7.89 13.69
N LEU A 43 -19.44 -7.47 13.19
CA LEU A 43 -19.17 -7.26 11.78
C LEU A 43 -17.79 -7.83 11.46
N VAL A 44 -17.67 -8.40 10.27
CA VAL A 44 -16.41 -8.90 9.70
C VAL A 44 -16.21 -8.18 8.37
N ILE A 45 -15.03 -7.59 8.19
CA ILE A 45 -14.61 -6.93 6.95
C ILE A 45 -13.40 -7.66 6.35
N ASN A 46 -13.49 -7.99 5.07
CA ASN A 46 -12.44 -8.58 4.26
C ASN A 46 -11.67 -7.48 3.52
N THR A 47 -10.40 -7.30 3.88
CA THR A 47 -9.47 -6.33 3.27
C THR A 47 -8.20 -7.03 2.77
N THR A 48 -8.32 -8.28 2.32
CA THR A 48 -7.17 -9.18 2.06
C THR A 48 -6.52 -9.01 0.68
N GLY A 49 -6.69 -7.85 0.03
CA GLY A 49 -6.02 -7.53 -1.23
C GLY A 49 -6.23 -8.60 -2.30
N PRO A 50 -5.17 -9.18 -2.92
CA PRO A 50 -5.33 -10.19 -3.97
C PRO A 50 -5.91 -11.52 -3.45
N TRP A 51 -5.99 -11.72 -2.14
CA TRP A 51 -6.68 -12.88 -1.52
C TRP A 51 -8.18 -12.66 -1.32
N SER A 52 -8.74 -11.51 -1.72
CA SER A 52 -10.13 -11.15 -1.44
C SER A 52 -11.13 -12.27 -1.81
N ASP A 53 -11.03 -12.82 -3.02
CA ASP A 53 -11.90 -13.92 -3.46
C ASP A 53 -11.64 -15.23 -2.70
N LYS A 54 -10.39 -15.53 -2.33
CA LYS A 54 -10.09 -16.71 -1.50
C LYS A 54 -10.81 -16.62 -0.17
N VAL A 55 -10.83 -15.43 0.45
CA VAL A 55 -11.54 -15.19 1.72
C VAL A 55 -13.05 -15.28 1.55
N ARG A 56 -13.63 -14.64 0.53
CA ARG A 56 -15.07 -14.74 0.24
C ARG A 56 -15.52 -16.18 0.02
N ASN A 57 -14.64 -17.02 -0.52
CA ASN A 57 -14.93 -18.42 -0.81
C ASN A 57 -14.63 -19.41 0.34
N LEU A 58 -14.05 -18.99 1.48
CA LEU A 58 -13.68 -19.89 2.60
C LEU A 58 -14.84 -20.77 3.13
N SER A 59 -16.08 -20.32 2.98
CA SER A 59 -17.27 -21.08 3.42
C SER A 59 -18.37 -21.07 2.36
N ASN A 60 -18.03 -20.75 1.10
CA ASN A 60 -18.97 -20.71 0.00
C ASN A 60 -19.12 -22.10 -0.65
N LYS A 61 -20.32 -22.68 -0.56
CA LYS A 61 -20.67 -23.95 -1.22
C LYS A 61 -21.35 -23.77 -2.58
N GLY A 62 -21.63 -22.53 -2.98
CA GLY A 62 -22.28 -22.19 -4.24
C GLY A 62 -21.30 -21.78 -5.33
N THR A 63 -21.77 -20.94 -6.25
CA THR A 63 -20.93 -20.33 -7.29
C THR A 63 -19.80 -19.54 -6.66
N GLN A 64 -18.57 -19.81 -7.10
CA GLN A 64 -17.38 -19.15 -6.59
C GLN A 64 -17.37 -17.67 -6.97
N PHE A 65 -16.99 -16.82 -6.02
CA PHE A 65 -16.69 -15.42 -6.32
C PHE A 65 -15.38 -15.35 -7.11
N SER A 66 -15.40 -14.60 -8.21
CA SER A 66 -14.25 -14.39 -9.11
C SER A 66 -14.27 -12.95 -9.62
N GLN A 67 -13.99 -12.01 -8.71
CA GLN A 67 -13.89 -10.58 -9.04
C GLN A 67 -12.44 -10.13 -9.24
N MET A 68 -11.46 -10.81 -8.66
CA MET A 68 -10.07 -10.38 -8.67
C MET A 68 -9.35 -10.91 -9.92
N ARG A 69 -8.53 -10.05 -10.54
CA ARG A 69 -7.58 -10.41 -11.60
C ARG A 69 -6.19 -9.88 -11.24
N PRO A 70 -5.44 -10.55 -10.35
CA PRO A 70 -4.14 -10.06 -9.93
C PRO A 70 -3.15 -9.99 -11.09
N THR A 71 -2.37 -8.92 -11.16
CA THR A 71 -1.21 -8.84 -12.06
C THR A 71 0.08 -8.72 -11.27
N LYS A 72 1.13 -9.38 -11.76
CA LYS A 72 2.46 -9.36 -11.18
C LYS A 72 3.24 -8.15 -11.68
N GLY A 73 3.88 -7.45 -10.74
CA GLY A 73 4.88 -6.44 -11.04
C GLY A 73 6.19 -6.70 -10.32
N VAL A 74 7.29 -6.63 -11.07
CA VAL A 74 8.66 -6.84 -10.58
C VAL A 74 9.46 -5.55 -10.58
N HIS A 75 10.36 -5.42 -9.62
CA HIS A 75 11.42 -4.42 -9.60
C HIS A 75 12.78 -5.10 -9.35
N LEU A 76 13.82 -4.52 -9.93
CA LEU A 76 15.21 -4.94 -9.77
C LEU A 76 16.03 -3.81 -9.15
N VAL A 77 17.04 -4.18 -8.37
CA VAL A 77 17.92 -3.24 -7.65
C VAL A 77 19.37 -3.47 -8.06
N VAL A 78 20.08 -2.38 -8.33
CA VAL A 78 21.51 -2.36 -8.61
C VAL A 78 22.21 -1.34 -7.71
N ASP A 79 23.52 -1.47 -7.57
CA ASP A 79 24.32 -0.44 -6.93
C ASP A 79 24.20 0.92 -7.65
N SER A 80 24.16 2.02 -6.89
CA SER A 80 24.06 3.36 -7.48
C SER A 80 25.25 3.76 -8.35
N SER A 81 26.40 3.08 -8.23
CA SER A 81 27.54 3.26 -9.14
C SER A 81 27.28 2.73 -10.55
N LYS A 82 26.36 1.78 -10.72
CA LYS A 82 25.99 1.19 -12.01
C LYS A 82 25.02 2.06 -12.80
N ILE A 83 23.99 2.55 -12.12
CA ILE A 83 23.08 3.56 -12.67
C ILE A 83 22.94 4.67 -11.65
N LYS A 84 23.48 5.84 -11.98
CA LYS A 84 23.42 7.01 -11.10
C LYS A 84 22.32 7.96 -11.54
N VAL A 85 21.26 8.04 -10.75
CA VAL A 85 20.19 9.04 -10.89
C VAL A 85 20.12 9.89 -9.63
N SER A 86 20.09 11.22 -9.76
CA SER A 86 19.99 12.14 -8.62
C SER A 86 18.55 12.34 -8.15
N GLN A 87 17.58 11.95 -8.97
CA GLN A 87 16.15 12.13 -8.75
C GLN A 87 15.37 11.02 -9.48
N PRO A 88 14.09 10.79 -9.13
CA PRO A 88 13.21 9.92 -9.88
C PRO A 88 13.17 10.24 -11.38
N VAL A 89 13.37 9.23 -12.21
CA VAL A 89 13.27 9.33 -13.68
C VAL A 89 12.10 8.47 -14.15
N TYR A 90 11.28 9.02 -15.04
CA TYR A 90 10.10 8.36 -15.59
C TYR A 90 10.06 8.52 -17.10
N PHE A 91 9.92 7.41 -17.84
CA PHE A 91 10.03 7.42 -19.30
C PHE A 91 9.32 6.22 -19.96
N ASP A 92 9.00 6.37 -21.24
CA ASP A 92 8.47 5.30 -22.09
C ASP A 92 9.48 4.18 -22.31
N THR A 93 8.99 2.95 -22.41
CA THR A 93 9.80 1.74 -22.63
C THR A 93 10.58 1.74 -23.94
N GLY A 94 10.05 2.44 -24.96
CA GLY A 94 10.56 2.39 -26.33
C GLY A 94 10.18 1.12 -27.10
N LEU A 95 9.36 0.23 -26.52
CA LEU A 95 8.93 -1.03 -27.15
C LEU A 95 7.60 -0.93 -27.90
N GLY A 96 6.95 0.24 -27.88
CA GLY A 96 5.62 0.42 -28.49
C GLY A 96 4.49 -0.28 -27.73
N ASP A 97 4.71 -0.67 -26.47
CA ASP A 97 3.74 -1.35 -25.61
C ASP A 97 2.86 -0.40 -24.79
N GLY A 98 3.06 0.92 -24.92
CA GLY A 98 2.31 1.96 -24.19
C GLY A 98 2.61 1.99 -22.69
N ARG A 99 3.71 1.34 -22.24
CA ARG A 99 4.10 1.29 -20.84
C ARG A 99 5.23 2.27 -20.56
N MET A 100 5.31 2.68 -19.29
CA MET A 100 6.37 3.52 -18.77
C MET A 100 7.07 2.83 -17.60
N VAL A 101 8.35 3.17 -17.40
CA VAL A 101 9.23 2.61 -16.37
C VAL A 101 9.80 3.73 -15.52
N PHE A 102 9.92 3.47 -14.23
CA PHE A 102 10.63 4.30 -13.28
C PHE A 102 12.05 3.79 -13.04
N VAL A 103 12.97 4.72 -12.83
CA VAL A 103 14.31 4.48 -12.28
C VAL A 103 14.50 5.44 -11.10
N LEU A 104 14.73 4.88 -9.92
CA LEU A 104 14.54 5.58 -8.65
C LEU A 104 15.78 5.41 -7.76
N PRO A 105 16.37 6.50 -7.24
CA PRO A 105 17.40 6.39 -6.22
C PRO A 105 16.78 6.05 -4.86
N ARG A 106 17.41 5.13 -4.13
CA ARG A 106 17.05 4.81 -2.73
C ARG A 106 18.30 4.36 -1.98
N GLU A 107 18.62 5.07 -0.90
CA GLU A 107 19.87 4.88 -0.16
C GLU A 107 21.08 4.92 -1.12
N ASN A 108 21.98 3.94 -1.07
CA ASN A 108 23.13 3.84 -1.97
C ASN A 108 22.84 3.01 -3.23
N LYS A 109 21.56 2.75 -3.53
CA LYS A 109 21.12 1.88 -4.62
C LYS A 109 20.22 2.62 -5.61
N THR A 110 20.09 2.04 -6.78
CA THR A 110 19.10 2.47 -7.79
C THR A 110 18.23 1.27 -8.13
N TYR A 111 16.92 1.45 -8.08
CA TYR A 111 15.97 0.42 -8.46
C TYR A 111 15.08 0.87 -9.61
N PHE A 112 14.60 -0.10 -10.39
CA PHE A 112 13.80 0.18 -11.57
C PHE A 112 12.70 -0.85 -11.78
N GLY A 113 11.62 -0.40 -12.39
CA GLY A 113 10.42 -1.19 -12.58
C GLY A 113 9.27 -0.36 -13.15
N THR A 114 8.13 -0.95 -13.45
CA THR A 114 7.72 -2.31 -13.08
C THR A 114 7.35 -3.13 -14.32
N THR A 115 7.28 -4.46 -14.19
CA THR A 115 6.53 -5.31 -15.12
C THR A 115 5.02 -5.31 -14.84
N ASP A 116 4.23 -5.84 -15.77
CA ASP A 116 2.78 -6.05 -15.63
C ASP A 116 2.37 -7.31 -16.41
N THR A 117 2.18 -8.41 -15.70
CA THR A 117 1.84 -9.72 -16.28
C THR A 117 0.69 -10.36 -15.52
N ASP A 118 -0.23 -11.02 -16.23
CA ASP A 118 -1.32 -11.76 -15.59
C ASP A 118 -0.77 -12.89 -14.70
N TYR A 119 -1.36 -13.05 -13.52
CA TYR A 119 -0.85 -14.00 -12.53
C TYR A 119 -1.94 -14.95 -12.02
N THR A 120 -1.68 -16.25 -12.19
CA THR A 120 -2.58 -17.34 -11.78
C THR A 120 -1.92 -18.34 -10.81
N GLY A 121 -0.67 -18.06 -10.40
CA GLY A 121 0.13 -18.95 -9.56
C GLY A 121 -0.13 -18.79 -8.06
N ASP A 122 0.86 -19.19 -7.26
CA ASP A 122 0.83 -19.01 -5.81
C ASP A 122 0.85 -17.52 -5.43
N LEU A 123 -0.22 -17.05 -4.78
CA LEU A 123 -0.34 -15.66 -4.36
C LEU A 123 0.64 -15.29 -3.24
N GLU A 124 1.10 -16.27 -2.46
CA GLU A 124 2.01 -16.05 -1.32
C GLU A 124 3.44 -15.81 -1.76
N HIS A 125 3.88 -16.51 -2.81
CA HIS A 125 5.26 -16.46 -3.30
C HIS A 125 5.34 -16.13 -4.80
N PRO A 126 4.86 -14.95 -5.27
CA PRO A 126 5.10 -14.51 -6.64
C PRO A 126 6.61 -14.37 -6.87
N LYS A 127 7.10 -14.87 -8.00
CA LYS A 127 8.53 -14.89 -8.33
C LYS A 127 8.86 -14.02 -9.54
N VAL A 128 10.04 -13.43 -9.49
CA VAL A 128 10.71 -12.84 -10.64
C VAL A 128 11.05 -13.96 -11.63
N THR A 129 10.76 -13.77 -12.92
CA THR A 129 11.15 -14.70 -13.97
C THR A 129 12.21 -14.08 -14.88
N GLN A 130 12.85 -14.91 -15.72
CA GLN A 130 13.83 -14.43 -16.67
C GLN A 130 13.21 -13.42 -17.66
N GLU A 131 11.95 -13.61 -18.05
CA GLU A 131 11.25 -12.67 -18.93
C GLU A 131 11.05 -11.30 -18.28
N ASP A 132 10.82 -11.23 -16.96
CA ASP A 132 10.75 -9.96 -16.25
C ASP A 132 12.11 -9.24 -16.29
N VAL A 133 13.19 -10.00 -16.08
CA VAL A 133 14.57 -9.49 -16.08
C VAL A 133 14.94 -8.96 -17.45
N ASP A 134 14.75 -9.78 -18.50
CA ASP A 134 15.08 -9.42 -19.87
C ASP A 134 14.31 -8.16 -20.32
N TYR A 135 13.02 -8.08 -19.98
CA TYR A 135 12.18 -6.92 -20.26
C TYR A 135 12.74 -5.64 -19.61
N LEU A 136 13.01 -5.68 -18.31
CA LEU A 136 13.47 -4.49 -17.57
C LEU A 136 14.90 -4.08 -17.97
N LEU A 137 15.82 -5.05 -18.13
CA LEU A 137 17.19 -4.77 -18.56
C LEU A 137 17.24 -4.21 -19.98
N GLY A 138 16.42 -4.72 -20.90
CA GLY A 138 16.31 -4.18 -22.25
C GLY A 138 15.90 -2.71 -22.26
N ILE A 139 14.91 -2.34 -21.45
CA ILE A 139 14.42 -0.96 -21.34
C ILE A 139 15.48 -0.05 -20.72
N VAL A 140 16.08 -0.49 -19.62
CA VAL A 140 17.06 0.32 -18.89
C VAL A 140 18.33 0.53 -19.71
N ASN A 141 18.86 -0.50 -20.38
CA ASN A 141 20.03 -0.35 -21.24
C ASN A 141 19.74 0.47 -22.50
N ASN A 142 18.51 0.43 -23.03
CA ASN A 142 18.12 1.34 -24.11
C ASN A 142 18.11 2.81 -23.65
N ARG A 143 17.66 3.08 -22.40
CA ARG A 143 17.64 4.44 -21.84
C ARG A 143 19.01 4.91 -21.37
N PHE A 144 19.84 4.01 -20.85
CA PHE A 144 21.18 4.27 -20.34
C PHE A 144 22.21 3.38 -21.06
N PRO A 145 22.53 3.65 -22.35
CA PRO A 145 23.40 2.78 -23.17
C PRO A 145 24.79 2.52 -22.58
N GLU A 146 25.35 3.48 -21.85
CA GLU A 146 26.67 3.34 -21.24
C GLU A 146 26.66 2.47 -19.96
N ALA A 147 25.49 2.22 -19.36
CA ALA A 147 25.38 1.48 -18.11
C ALA A 147 25.65 -0.02 -18.28
N ASN A 148 25.29 -0.60 -19.44
CA ASN A 148 25.56 -2.00 -19.80
C ASN A 148 25.17 -3.01 -18.70
N ILE A 149 24.01 -2.83 -18.07
CA ILE A 149 23.55 -3.63 -16.94
C ILE A 149 23.17 -5.04 -17.37
N THR A 150 23.65 -6.01 -16.61
CA THR A 150 23.37 -7.43 -16.78
C THR A 150 22.66 -7.99 -15.55
N ILE A 151 22.23 -9.26 -15.62
CA ILE A 151 21.66 -9.94 -14.45
C ILE A 151 22.66 -10.05 -13.29
N ASP A 152 23.96 -10.09 -13.58
CA ASP A 152 25.03 -10.20 -12.59
C ASP A 152 25.22 -8.89 -11.79
N ASP A 153 24.67 -7.77 -12.28
CA ASP A 153 24.68 -6.50 -11.56
C ASP A 153 23.49 -6.35 -10.59
N ILE A 154 22.51 -7.25 -10.65
CA ILE A 154 21.32 -7.20 -9.79
C ILE A 154 21.65 -7.75 -8.39
N GLU A 155 21.52 -6.91 -7.38
CA GLU A 155 21.82 -7.27 -5.99
C GLU A 155 20.59 -7.79 -5.24
N SER A 156 19.41 -7.25 -5.57
CA SER A 156 18.15 -7.64 -4.98
C SER A 156 16.98 -7.41 -5.93
N SER A 157 15.82 -8.00 -5.63
CA SER A 157 14.60 -7.83 -6.42
C SER A 157 13.37 -8.15 -5.57
N TRP A 158 12.20 -7.73 -6.04
CA TRP A 158 10.94 -8.19 -5.48
C TRP A 158 9.85 -8.30 -6.56
N ALA A 159 8.87 -9.15 -6.27
CA ALA A 159 7.64 -9.27 -7.03
C ALA A 159 6.44 -8.99 -6.11
N GLY A 160 5.43 -8.31 -6.63
CA GLY A 160 4.18 -8.03 -5.94
C GLY A 160 2.97 -8.27 -6.84
N LEU A 161 1.82 -8.53 -6.21
CA LEU A 161 0.56 -8.72 -6.91
C LEU A 161 -0.36 -7.53 -6.69
N ARG A 162 -0.80 -6.91 -7.78
CA ARG A 162 -1.78 -5.82 -7.75
C ARG A 162 -3.18 -6.41 -7.54
N PRO A 163 -3.97 -5.94 -6.57
CA PRO A 163 -5.30 -6.46 -6.31
C PRO A 163 -6.32 -5.85 -7.29
N LEU A 164 -6.18 -6.06 -8.60
CA LEU A 164 -7.13 -5.49 -9.57
C LEU A 164 -8.49 -6.20 -9.51
N ILE A 165 -9.57 -5.42 -9.60
CA ILE A 165 -10.92 -5.93 -9.87
C ILE A 165 -11.07 -6.14 -11.39
N ALA A 166 -11.76 -7.21 -11.79
CA ALA A 166 -11.98 -7.58 -13.18
C ALA A 166 -12.58 -6.40 -13.97
N GLY A 167 -11.89 -6.00 -15.03
CA GLY A 167 -12.22 -4.81 -15.82
C GLY A 167 -11.24 -3.64 -15.64
N ASN A 168 -10.40 -3.65 -14.61
CA ASN A 168 -9.33 -2.66 -14.40
C ASN A 168 -7.98 -3.18 -14.91
N SER A 169 -7.12 -2.27 -15.37
CA SER A 169 -5.76 -2.56 -15.88
C SER A 169 -4.70 -1.89 -15.01
N ALA A 170 -3.47 -2.43 -14.97
CA ALA A 170 -2.41 -1.78 -14.17
C ALA A 170 -1.95 -0.44 -14.76
N SER A 171 -2.17 -0.19 -16.05
CA SER A 171 -2.00 1.13 -16.67
C SER A 171 -2.83 2.22 -16.02
N ASP A 172 -3.93 1.85 -15.36
CA ASP A 172 -4.85 2.77 -14.69
C ASP A 172 -4.27 3.30 -13.37
N TYR A 173 -3.10 2.77 -12.94
CA TYR A 173 -2.39 3.29 -11.78
C TYR A 173 -1.91 4.73 -11.99
N ASN A 174 -1.29 5.00 -13.15
CA ASN A 174 -0.64 6.28 -13.45
C ASN A 174 -1.06 6.91 -14.79
N GLY A 175 -2.09 6.37 -15.46
CA GLY A 175 -2.72 7.01 -16.63
C GLY A 175 -2.14 6.63 -17.99
N GLY A 176 -1.95 5.33 -18.26
CA GLY A 176 -1.47 4.84 -19.56
C GLY A 176 -2.52 4.78 -20.67
N ASN A 177 -3.79 5.05 -20.38
CA ASN A 177 -4.87 5.04 -21.35
C ASN A 177 -5.95 6.05 -20.94
N ASN A 178 -5.76 7.32 -21.29
CA ASN A 178 -6.82 8.30 -21.15
C ASN A 178 -7.90 7.94 -22.18
N GLY A 179 -8.96 7.30 -21.72
CA GLY A 179 -10.17 7.10 -22.51
C GLY A 179 -10.64 8.40 -23.15
N THR A 180 -11.32 8.29 -24.28
CA THR A 180 -11.93 9.42 -24.98
C THR A 180 -13.08 9.99 -24.15
N ILE A 181 -13.19 11.32 -24.08
CA ILE A 181 -14.33 12.03 -23.47
C ILE A 181 -15.62 11.50 -24.12
N SER A 182 -16.59 11.06 -23.31
CA SER A 182 -17.90 10.68 -23.84
C SER A 182 -18.66 11.92 -24.34
N ASP A 183 -19.48 11.78 -25.39
CA ASP A 183 -20.31 12.88 -25.90
C ASP A 183 -21.21 13.46 -24.80
N GLU A 184 -21.67 12.64 -23.85
CA GLU A 184 -22.48 13.09 -22.71
C GLU A 184 -21.69 14.01 -21.77
N SER A 185 -20.46 13.62 -21.39
CA SER A 185 -19.59 14.44 -20.55
C SER A 185 -19.24 15.76 -21.24
N PHE A 186 -18.93 15.70 -22.54
CA PHE A 186 -18.65 16.88 -23.36
C PHE A 186 -19.85 17.82 -23.43
N ASN A 187 -21.05 17.29 -23.70
CA ASN A 187 -22.27 18.08 -23.79
C ASN A 187 -22.68 18.69 -22.44
N ASN A 188 -22.42 18.01 -21.32
CA ASN A 188 -22.67 18.55 -19.98
C ASN A 188 -21.74 19.74 -19.64
N LEU A 189 -20.48 19.70 -20.10
CA LEU A 189 -19.60 20.85 -19.99
C LEU A 189 -20.10 22.02 -20.85
N ILE A 190 -20.51 21.77 -22.09
CA ILE A 190 -21.09 22.81 -22.95
C ILE A 190 -22.27 23.47 -22.25
N ALA A 191 -23.24 22.67 -21.76
CA ALA A 191 -24.41 23.20 -21.06
C ALA A 191 -24.03 24.01 -19.81
N THR A 192 -23.01 23.57 -19.06
CA THR A 192 -22.55 24.30 -17.86
C THR A 192 -21.86 25.61 -18.22
N VAL A 193 -21.09 25.66 -19.31
CA VAL A 193 -20.46 26.88 -19.82
C VAL A 193 -21.52 27.84 -20.38
N GLU A 194 -22.53 27.34 -21.08
CA GLU A 194 -23.67 28.15 -21.55
C GLU A 194 -24.45 28.77 -20.38
N SER A 195 -24.74 28.00 -19.33
CA SER A 195 -25.37 28.51 -18.11
C SER A 195 -24.50 29.51 -17.33
N TYR A 196 -23.17 29.40 -17.42
CA TYR A 196 -22.26 30.41 -16.87
C TYR A 196 -22.33 31.72 -17.68
N LEU A 197 -22.33 31.62 -19.02
CA LEU A 197 -22.46 32.78 -19.91
C LEU A 197 -23.82 33.48 -19.76
N SER A 198 -24.88 32.75 -19.42
CA SER A 198 -26.20 33.30 -19.09
C SER A 198 -26.32 33.85 -17.66
N LYS A 199 -25.26 33.79 -16.85
CA LYS A 199 -25.19 34.18 -15.42
C LYS A 199 -26.06 33.35 -14.47
N GLU A 200 -26.45 32.14 -14.87
CA GLU A 200 -27.19 31.20 -14.02
C GLU A 200 -26.27 30.31 -13.18
N LYS A 201 -25.02 30.12 -13.60
CA LYS A 201 -23.98 29.38 -12.88
C LYS A 201 -22.77 30.24 -12.59
N THR A 202 -21.97 29.82 -11.60
CA THR A 202 -20.76 30.51 -11.16
C THR A 202 -19.51 29.96 -11.87
N ARG A 203 -18.39 30.68 -11.72
CA ARG A 203 -17.08 30.21 -12.19
C ARG A 203 -16.64 28.92 -11.48
N GLU A 204 -16.96 28.77 -10.19
CA GLU A 204 -16.65 27.54 -9.43
C GLU A 204 -17.39 26.32 -9.99
N ASP A 205 -18.62 26.50 -10.49
CA ASP A 205 -19.37 25.42 -11.14
C ASP A 205 -18.71 24.97 -12.45
N VAL A 206 -18.14 25.91 -13.21
CA VAL A 206 -17.38 25.63 -14.44
C VAL A 206 -16.08 24.91 -14.09
N GLU A 207 -15.34 25.39 -13.10
CA GLU A 207 -14.10 24.73 -12.63
C GLU A 207 -14.38 23.30 -12.13
N SER A 208 -15.50 23.09 -11.42
CA SER A 208 -15.98 21.77 -11.01
C SER A 208 -16.34 20.88 -12.20
N ALA A 209 -17.02 21.41 -13.23
CA ALA A 209 -17.36 20.67 -14.43
C ALA A 209 -16.13 20.28 -15.26
N VAL A 210 -15.14 21.18 -15.41
CA VAL A 210 -13.86 20.89 -16.07
C VAL A 210 -13.09 19.81 -15.30
N SER A 211 -13.01 19.90 -13.96
CA SER A 211 -12.36 18.88 -13.13
C SER A 211 -13.04 17.51 -13.24
N LYS A 212 -14.38 17.47 -13.32
CA LYS A 212 -15.14 16.23 -13.59
C LYS A 212 -14.90 15.69 -15.00
N LEU A 213 -14.56 16.55 -15.96
CA LEU A 213 -14.30 16.13 -17.33
C LEU A 213 -12.88 15.55 -17.48
N GLU A 214 -11.89 16.15 -16.81
CA GLU A 214 -10.57 15.56 -16.61
C GLU A 214 -10.63 14.24 -15.81
N SER A 215 -11.61 14.11 -14.92
CA SER A 215 -11.88 12.85 -14.26
C SER A 215 -12.51 11.81 -15.21
N SER A 216 -13.38 12.25 -16.13
CA SER A 216 -14.12 11.39 -17.08
C SER A 216 -13.28 10.75 -18.19
N THR A 217 -12.18 11.38 -18.64
CA THR A 217 -11.21 10.76 -19.56
C THR A 217 -10.43 9.61 -18.94
N SER A 218 -10.55 9.41 -17.64
CA SER A 218 -9.88 8.34 -16.90
C SER A 218 -10.86 7.42 -16.17
N GLU A 219 -12.16 7.55 -16.42
CA GLU A 219 -13.22 6.82 -15.72
C GLU A 219 -14.03 5.96 -16.69
N LYS A 220 -13.76 4.63 -16.66
CA LYS A 220 -14.90 3.71 -16.68
C LYS A 220 -15.79 4.13 -15.51
N HIS A 221 -17.10 4.28 -15.74
CA HIS A 221 -18.10 4.59 -14.72
C HIS A 221 -17.69 4.02 -13.35
N LEU A 222 -17.55 4.90 -12.35
CA LEU A 222 -17.45 4.45 -10.97
C LEU A 222 -18.74 3.70 -10.65
N ASP A 223 -18.62 2.39 -10.49
CA ASP A 223 -19.69 1.51 -10.02
C ASP A 223 -20.28 2.10 -8.72
N PRO A 224 -21.60 2.05 -8.47
CA PRO A 224 -22.19 2.45 -7.20
C PRO A 224 -21.52 1.86 -5.93
N SER A 225 -20.82 0.74 -6.08
CA SER A 225 -20.00 0.10 -5.03
C SER A 225 -18.61 0.73 -4.81
N ALA A 226 -18.15 1.67 -5.65
CA ALA A 226 -16.79 2.19 -5.63
C ALA A 226 -16.56 3.30 -4.59
N VAL A 227 -15.56 3.13 -3.71
CA VAL A 227 -15.17 4.13 -2.68
C VAL A 227 -14.04 5.05 -3.17
N SER A 228 -13.14 4.51 -3.98
CA SER A 228 -12.08 5.20 -4.72
C SER A 228 -11.85 4.52 -6.07
N ARG A 229 -11.11 5.17 -6.97
CA ARG A 229 -10.82 4.65 -8.32
C ARG A 229 -10.23 3.24 -8.25
N GLY A 230 -10.93 2.29 -8.87
CA GLY A 230 -10.54 0.89 -8.94
C GLY A 230 -10.71 0.09 -7.63
N SER A 231 -11.44 0.62 -6.64
CA SER A 231 -11.84 -0.11 -5.43
C SER A 231 -13.34 -0.38 -5.39
N SER A 232 -13.78 -1.39 -4.64
CA SER A 232 -15.19 -1.65 -4.32
C SER A 232 -15.37 -1.93 -2.83
N LEU A 233 -16.52 -1.52 -2.28
CA LEU A 233 -16.98 -1.86 -0.95
C LEU A 233 -18.35 -2.54 -1.04
N ASP A 234 -18.33 -3.85 -0.95
CA ASP A 234 -19.51 -4.69 -1.11
C ASP A 234 -19.95 -5.31 0.22
N ARG A 235 -21.24 -5.66 0.32
CA ARG A 235 -21.78 -6.46 1.42
C ARG A 235 -22.50 -7.67 0.87
N ASP A 236 -21.98 -8.86 1.18
CA ASP A 236 -22.58 -10.13 0.75
C ASP A 236 -23.84 -10.46 1.58
N ASP A 237 -24.69 -11.36 1.08
CA ASP A 237 -25.93 -11.78 1.75
C ASP A 237 -25.70 -12.39 3.14
N ASN A 238 -24.54 -12.99 3.38
CA ASN A 238 -24.14 -13.51 4.69
C ASN A 238 -23.65 -12.41 5.65
N GLY A 239 -23.63 -11.15 5.21
CA GLY A 239 -23.23 -9.98 6.00
C GLY A 239 -21.75 -9.61 5.92
N LEU A 240 -20.90 -10.38 5.21
CA LEU A 240 -19.49 -10.05 5.01
C LEU A 240 -19.36 -8.72 4.27
N LEU A 241 -18.61 -7.78 4.84
CA LEU A 241 -18.15 -6.60 4.12
C LEU A 241 -16.86 -6.93 3.37
N THR A 242 -16.73 -6.57 2.10
CA THR A 242 -15.48 -6.75 1.34
C THR A 242 -15.04 -5.41 0.77
N LEU A 243 -13.84 -4.97 1.15
CA LEU A 243 -13.14 -3.84 0.54
C LEU A 243 -12.04 -4.40 -0.37
N ALA A 244 -12.28 -4.35 -1.69
CA ALA A 244 -11.37 -4.88 -2.70
C ALA A 244 -10.81 -3.76 -3.58
N GLY A 245 -9.70 -4.04 -4.27
CA GLY A 245 -9.13 -3.09 -5.22
C GLY A 245 -8.34 -1.95 -4.61
N GLY A 246 -8.29 -0.86 -5.36
CA GLY A 246 -7.69 0.40 -4.96
C GLY A 246 -6.17 0.44 -5.06
N LYS A 247 -5.62 1.49 -4.44
CA LYS A 247 -4.19 1.82 -4.47
C LYS A 247 -3.73 2.21 -3.08
N ILE A 248 -2.44 2.02 -2.81
CA ILE A 248 -1.84 2.47 -1.55
C ILE A 248 -2.04 3.97 -1.34
N THR A 249 -2.06 4.80 -2.39
CA THR A 249 -2.28 6.26 -2.29
C THR A 249 -3.68 6.63 -1.81
N ASP A 250 -4.67 5.74 -2.02
CA ASP A 250 -6.07 5.99 -1.71
C ASP A 250 -6.50 5.36 -0.38
N TYR A 251 -5.59 4.66 0.32
CA TYR A 251 -5.90 3.82 1.48
C TYR A 251 -6.75 4.53 2.54
N ARG A 252 -6.42 5.78 2.89
CA ARG A 252 -7.13 6.56 3.90
C ARG A 252 -8.56 6.87 3.46
N LYS A 253 -8.77 7.24 2.20
CA LYS A 253 -10.10 7.53 1.65
C LYS A 253 -10.95 6.25 1.57
N MET A 254 -10.35 5.13 1.19
CA MET A 254 -11.03 3.83 1.21
C MET A 254 -11.45 3.43 2.63
N ALA A 255 -10.57 3.61 3.61
CA ALA A 255 -10.87 3.34 5.02
C ALA A 255 -11.96 4.26 5.57
N GLU A 256 -11.97 5.53 5.20
CA GLU A 256 -13.02 6.50 5.55
C GLU A 256 -14.40 6.03 5.08
N GLY A 257 -14.55 5.69 3.80
CA GLY A 257 -15.82 5.17 3.28
C GLY A 257 -16.22 3.80 3.86
N ALA A 258 -15.25 2.93 4.15
CA ALA A 258 -15.53 1.67 4.86
C ALA A 258 -16.03 1.91 6.28
N MET A 259 -15.46 2.87 7.00
CA MET A 259 -15.87 3.20 8.36
C MET A 259 -17.25 3.87 8.41
N GLU A 260 -17.59 4.73 7.44
CA GLU A 260 -18.96 5.26 7.27
C GLU A 260 -19.97 4.11 7.19
N ARG A 261 -19.72 3.16 6.28
CA ARG A 261 -20.59 1.99 6.11
C ARG A 261 -20.71 1.13 7.37
N VAL A 262 -19.59 0.92 8.07
CA VAL A 262 -19.55 0.17 9.33
C VAL A 262 -20.39 0.85 10.41
N VAL A 263 -20.29 2.18 10.56
CA VAL A 263 -21.07 2.93 11.56
C VAL A 263 -22.56 2.85 11.26
N ASP A 264 -22.97 2.98 10.00
CA ASP A 264 -24.37 2.87 9.59
C ASP A 264 -24.96 1.50 9.94
N ILE A 265 -24.21 0.41 9.67
CA ILE A 265 -24.65 -0.95 9.97
C ILE A 265 -24.72 -1.17 11.48
N LEU A 266 -23.71 -0.71 12.23
CA LEU A 266 -23.69 -0.83 13.70
C LEU A 266 -24.88 -0.11 14.33
N LYS A 267 -25.32 1.02 13.76
CA LYS A 267 -26.51 1.72 14.23
C LYS A 267 -27.79 0.97 13.86
N ALA A 268 -27.95 0.58 12.60
CA ALA A 268 -29.17 -0.03 12.11
C ALA A 268 -29.45 -1.42 12.72
N GLU A 269 -28.41 -2.23 12.91
CA GLU A 269 -28.57 -3.66 13.28
C GLU A 269 -28.27 -3.94 14.75
N PHE A 270 -27.49 -3.08 15.42
CA PHE A 270 -27.03 -3.32 16.78
C PHE A 270 -27.30 -2.15 17.74
N ASP A 271 -28.00 -1.11 17.28
CA ASP A 271 -28.27 0.14 18.01
C ASP A 271 -27.00 0.76 18.62
N ARG A 272 -25.85 0.65 17.93
CA ARG A 272 -24.58 1.23 18.37
C ARG A 272 -24.22 2.44 17.54
N SER A 273 -24.14 3.59 18.20
CA SER A 273 -23.72 4.85 17.58
C SER A 273 -22.25 5.14 17.86
N PHE A 274 -21.53 5.54 16.82
CA PHE A 274 -20.14 5.99 16.89
C PHE A 274 -19.98 7.29 16.12
N LYS A 275 -19.02 8.12 16.54
CA LYS A 275 -18.65 9.34 15.82
C LYS A 275 -17.37 9.08 15.05
N LEU A 276 -17.38 9.33 13.75
CA LEU A 276 -16.17 9.28 12.94
C LEU A 276 -15.22 10.42 13.33
N ILE A 277 -13.94 10.10 13.34
CA ILE A 277 -12.87 11.08 13.48
C ILE A 277 -12.49 11.65 12.11
N ASN A 278 -11.84 12.82 12.09
CA ASN A 278 -11.25 13.33 10.87
C ASN A 278 -9.93 12.61 10.58
N SER A 279 -9.98 11.59 9.73
CA SER A 279 -8.80 10.81 9.34
C SER A 279 -7.73 11.63 8.60
N LYS A 280 -8.08 12.78 8.01
CA LYS A 280 -7.12 13.63 7.25
C LYS A 280 -6.11 14.33 8.14
N THR A 281 -6.46 14.55 9.41
CA THR A 281 -5.64 15.29 10.38
C THR A 281 -5.18 14.41 11.53
N TYR A 282 -5.48 13.12 11.49
CA TYR A 282 -5.09 12.18 12.54
C TYR A 282 -3.72 11.57 12.18
N PRO A 283 -2.65 11.90 12.92
CA PRO A 283 -1.32 11.39 12.60
C PRO A 283 -1.24 9.88 12.82
N VAL A 284 -0.47 9.21 11.98
CA VAL A 284 -0.05 7.82 12.22
C VAL A 284 1.13 7.80 13.18
N SER A 285 1.37 6.65 13.83
CA SER A 285 2.50 6.52 14.76
C SER A 285 3.82 6.90 14.10
N GLY A 286 4.60 7.75 14.77
CA GLY A 286 5.88 8.24 14.22
C GLY A 286 5.71 9.52 13.40
N GLY A 287 4.48 9.86 13.01
CA GLY A 287 4.12 11.02 12.20
C GLY A 287 3.60 12.21 13.00
N GLU A 288 3.69 12.19 14.33
CA GLU A 288 3.36 13.33 15.20
C GLU A 288 4.45 14.43 15.13
N LEU A 289 4.65 14.94 13.92
CA LEU A 289 5.64 15.96 13.56
C LEU A 289 4.91 17.19 13.02
N ASN A 290 5.54 18.36 13.11
CA ASN A 290 5.10 19.53 12.35
C ASN A 290 5.48 19.35 10.86
N PRO A 291 4.50 19.24 9.94
CA PRO A 291 4.80 19.07 8.52
C PRO A 291 5.56 20.25 7.91
N ALA A 292 5.50 21.43 8.52
CA ALA A 292 6.23 22.61 8.07
C ALA A 292 7.69 22.65 8.53
N ASN A 293 8.12 21.75 9.42
CA ASN A 293 9.45 21.79 10.03
C ASN A 293 10.05 20.40 10.29
N VAL A 294 9.79 19.45 9.39
CA VAL A 294 10.19 18.04 9.55
C VAL A 294 11.70 17.92 9.78
N ASP A 295 12.53 18.56 8.96
CA ASP A 295 13.99 18.41 9.03
C ASP A 295 14.55 18.82 10.39
N SER A 296 14.07 19.93 10.96
CA SER A 296 14.54 20.39 12.28
C SER A 296 14.10 19.45 13.41
N GLU A 297 12.91 18.86 13.32
CA GLU A 297 12.45 17.88 14.31
C GLU A 297 13.25 16.58 14.24
N ILE A 298 13.53 16.09 13.03
CA ILE A 298 14.38 14.92 12.80
C ILE A 298 15.79 15.18 13.36
N GLU A 299 16.37 16.35 13.10
CA GLU A 299 17.68 16.72 13.63
C GLU A 299 17.69 16.77 15.17
N ALA A 300 16.64 17.31 15.80
CA ALA A 300 16.51 17.30 17.25
C ALA A 300 16.46 15.87 17.83
N PHE A 301 15.76 14.95 17.17
CA PHE A 301 15.76 13.54 17.58
C PHE A 301 17.12 12.87 17.34
N ALA A 302 17.80 13.18 16.23
CA ALA A 302 19.13 12.65 15.95
C ALA A 302 20.13 13.07 17.04
N GLN A 303 20.10 14.33 17.48
CA GLN A 303 20.94 14.83 18.59
C GLN A 303 20.68 14.09 19.90
N LEU A 304 19.42 13.71 20.17
CA LEU A 304 19.11 12.84 21.30
C LEU A 304 19.80 11.49 21.13
N GLY A 305 19.73 10.86 19.95
CA GLY A 305 20.44 9.59 19.68
C GLY A 305 21.95 9.70 19.91
N VAL A 306 22.59 10.77 19.42
CA VAL A 306 24.02 11.02 19.65
C VAL A 306 24.33 11.18 21.13
N SER A 307 23.48 11.87 21.89
CA SER A 307 23.63 11.99 23.35
C SER A 307 23.52 10.64 24.09
N ARG A 308 22.97 9.62 23.43
CA ARG A 308 22.87 8.23 23.92
C ARG A 308 23.99 7.32 23.40
N GLY A 309 25.00 7.86 22.72
CA GLY A 309 26.18 7.11 22.30
C GLY A 309 26.10 6.49 20.90
N LEU A 310 25.10 6.85 20.10
CA LEU A 310 25.03 6.42 18.70
C LEU A 310 25.94 7.29 17.82
N ASP A 311 26.44 6.71 16.72
CA ASP A 311 27.06 7.48 15.65
C ASP A 311 26.07 8.50 15.08
N SER A 312 26.57 9.67 14.66
CA SER A 312 25.72 10.75 14.14
C SER A 312 24.91 10.35 12.92
N LYS A 313 25.47 9.54 12.01
CA LYS A 313 24.75 9.09 10.80
C LYS A 313 23.70 8.06 11.17
N GLU A 314 24.00 7.14 12.06
CA GLU A 314 23.05 6.13 12.53
C GLU A 314 21.89 6.78 13.30
N ALA A 315 22.18 7.74 14.18
CA ALA A 315 21.16 8.47 14.91
C ALA A 315 20.22 9.23 13.97
N HIS A 316 20.77 9.90 12.96
CA HIS A 316 19.97 10.60 11.96
C HIS A 316 19.16 9.63 11.09
N TYR A 317 19.73 8.48 10.71
CA TYR A 317 19.02 7.44 9.98
C TYR A 317 17.81 6.92 10.77
N LEU A 318 18.01 6.57 12.05
CA LEU A 318 16.93 6.10 12.92
C LEU A 318 15.90 7.19 13.20
N ALA A 319 16.32 8.45 13.35
CA ALA A 319 15.39 9.57 13.48
C ALA A 319 14.49 9.71 12.24
N ASN A 320 15.06 9.62 11.04
CA ASN A 320 14.31 9.68 9.79
C ASN A 320 13.37 8.46 9.62
N LEU A 321 13.83 7.26 9.98
CA LEU A 321 13.06 6.02 9.86
C LEU A 321 11.85 5.98 10.81
N TYR A 322 12.05 6.37 12.08
CA TYR A 322 11.03 6.24 13.13
C TYR A 322 10.26 7.52 13.43
N GLY A 323 10.71 8.67 12.94
CA GLY A 323 10.09 9.97 13.20
C GLY A 323 9.95 10.25 14.70
N SER A 324 8.76 10.66 15.14
CA SER A 324 8.44 10.95 16.55
C SER A 324 8.60 9.73 17.50
N ASN A 325 8.73 8.51 16.96
CA ASN A 325 9.03 7.32 17.77
C ASN A 325 10.53 7.18 18.08
N ALA A 326 11.43 7.87 17.38
CA ALA A 326 12.87 7.75 17.57
C ALA A 326 13.34 7.96 19.02
N PRO A 327 12.80 8.93 19.80
CA PRO A 327 13.12 9.04 21.23
C PRO A 327 12.85 7.76 22.04
N LYS A 328 11.80 6.99 21.70
CA LYS A 328 11.50 5.71 22.36
C LYS A 328 12.54 4.65 22.01
N VAL A 329 13.04 4.65 20.77
CA VAL A 329 14.13 3.77 20.33
C VAL A 329 15.41 4.11 21.07
N PHE A 330 15.81 5.39 21.10
CA PHE A 330 17.02 5.83 21.79
C PHE A 330 16.95 5.66 23.31
N ALA A 331 15.75 5.71 23.91
CA ALA A 331 15.58 5.45 25.33
C ALA A 331 15.99 4.02 25.72
N LEU A 332 15.94 3.05 24.79
CA LEU A 332 16.34 1.67 25.06
C LEU A 332 17.84 1.56 25.41
N ALA A 333 18.68 2.51 24.97
CA ALA A 333 20.12 2.55 25.24
C ALA A 333 20.48 2.64 26.73
N HIS A 334 19.54 3.04 27.60
CA HIS A 334 19.76 3.00 29.05
C HIS A 334 19.79 1.60 29.63
N SER A 335 19.19 0.64 28.94
CA SER A 335 18.88 -0.69 29.46
C SER A 335 19.45 -1.83 28.62
N LEU A 336 19.99 -1.50 27.45
CA LEU A 336 20.50 -2.46 26.49
C LEU A 336 21.96 -2.15 26.20
N GLU A 337 22.76 -3.21 26.19
CA GLU A 337 24.12 -3.17 25.65
C GLU A 337 24.07 -3.56 24.18
N GLN A 338 25.05 -3.09 23.41
CA GLN A 338 25.23 -3.46 22.02
C GLN A 338 25.34 -4.98 21.87
N ALA A 339 24.51 -5.58 21.01
CA ALA A 339 24.55 -7.00 20.75
C ALA A 339 25.84 -7.38 19.98
N PRO A 340 26.46 -8.54 20.27
CA PRO A 340 27.66 -8.98 19.55
C PRO A 340 27.43 -9.05 18.04
N GLY A 341 28.29 -8.36 17.27
CA GLY A 341 28.23 -8.35 15.81
C GLY A 341 27.23 -7.36 15.20
N LEU A 342 26.47 -6.63 16.01
CA LEU A 342 25.58 -5.55 15.55
C LEU A 342 26.09 -4.20 16.05
N SER A 343 25.71 -3.12 15.38
CA SER A 343 25.88 -1.76 15.91
C SER A 343 24.90 -1.50 17.06
N LEU A 344 25.15 -0.44 17.85
CA LEU A 344 24.18 -0.02 18.85
C LEU A 344 22.85 0.36 18.19
N ALA A 345 22.87 1.06 17.06
CA ALA A 345 21.67 1.46 16.35
C ALA A 345 20.83 0.24 15.89
N GLU A 346 21.48 -0.78 15.31
CA GLU A 346 20.84 -2.03 14.92
C GLU A 346 20.28 -2.79 16.13
N THR A 347 21.00 -2.79 17.24
CA THR A 347 20.53 -3.42 18.49
C THR A 347 19.24 -2.75 18.98
N LEU A 348 19.22 -1.42 19.04
CA LEU A 348 18.05 -0.68 19.53
C LEU A 348 16.85 -0.80 18.59
N SER A 349 17.07 -0.72 17.27
CA SER A 349 16.02 -0.84 16.26
C SER A 349 15.41 -2.25 16.26
N LEU A 350 16.22 -3.30 16.38
CA LEU A 350 15.73 -4.69 16.50
C LEU A 350 14.89 -4.87 17.76
N HIS A 351 15.37 -4.41 18.91
CA HIS A 351 14.60 -4.51 20.16
C HIS A 351 13.31 -3.71 20.11
N TYR A 352 13.30 -2.54 19.47
CA TYR A 352 12.08 -1.78 19.26
C TYR A 352 11.11 -2.52 18.34
N ALA A 353 11.57 -3.05 17.21
CA ALA A 353 10.74 -3.80 16.28
C ALA A 353 10.06 -5.01 16.95
N MET A 354 10.80 -5.76 17.78
CA MET A 354 10.28 -6.89 18.55
C MET A 354 9.25 -6.47 19.61
N ARG A 355 9.50 -5.36 20.32
CA ARG A 355 8.66 -4.92 21.46
C ARG A 355 7.44 -4.11 21.03
N ASN A 356 7.54 -3.38 19.92
CA ASN A 356 6.61 -2.31 19.57
C ASN A 356 6.03 -2.45 18.16
N GLU A 357 6.62 -3.27 17.29
CA GLU A 357 6.22 -3.37 15.88
C GLU A 357 5.86 -4.80 15.44
N LEU A 358 5.62 -5.70 16.39
CA LEU A 358 5.22 -7.10 16.15
C LEU A 358 6.20 -7.89 15.25
N ALA A 359 7.50 -7.61 15.32
CA ALA A 359 8.49 -8.42 14.60
C ALA A 359 8.69 -9.77 15.31
N LEU A 360 8.31 -10.87 14.66
CA LEU A 360 8.38 -12.24 15.20
C LEU A 360 9.34 -13.15 14.42
N SER A 361 9.75 -12.72 13.23
CA SER A 361 10.72 -13.42 12.37
C SER A 361 11.83 -12.48 11.90
N PRO A 362 13.02 -13.00 11.51
CA PRO A 362 14.06 -12.17 10.91
C PRO A 362 13.60 -11.41 9.67
N VAL A 363 12.68 -11.99 8.88
CA VAL A 363 12.11 -11.33 7.69
C VAL A 363 11.26 -10.12 8.08
N ASP A 364 10.56 -10.14 9.23
CA ASP A 364 9.84 -8.95 9.69
C ASP A 364 10.78 -7.78 9.88
N PHE A 365 11.94 -8.01 10.47
CA PHE A 365 12.92 -6.97 10.70
C PHE A 365 13.66 -6.57 9.42
N LEU A 366 14.35 -7.52 8.79
CA LEU A 366 15.31 -7.28 7.70
C LEU A 366 14.66 -6.86 6.37
N LEU A 367 13.38 -7.20 6.16
CA LEU A 367 12.66 -6.86 4.93
C LEU A 367 11.53 -5.84 5.14
N ARG A 368 10.83 -5.88 6.28
CA ARG A 368 9.58 -5.10 6.48
C ARG A 368 9.71 -3.92 7.43
N ARG A 369 10.57 -3.97 8.45
CA ARG A 369 10.82 -2.83 9.36
C ARG A 369 12.05 -2.02 8.97
N THR A 370 12.95 -2.61 8.21
CA THR A 370 14.19 -2.00 7.73
C THR A 370 14.39 -2.30 6.25
N ASN A 371 15.37 -1.62 5.64
CA ASN A 371 15.72 -1.77 4.23
C ASN A 371 16.87 -2.76 3.98
N HIS A 372 17.33 -3.50 5.00
CA HIS A 372 18.54 -4.31 4.92
C HIS A 372 18.56 -5.25 3.70
N MET A 373 17.48 -6.02 3.49
CA MET A 373 17.45 -7.01 2.41
C MET A 373 17.37 -6.40 1.00
N LEU A 374 16.72 -5.25 0.84
CA LEU A 374 16.44 -4.70 -0.49
C LEU A 374 17.45 -3.63 -0.91
N PHE A 375 17.90 -2.78 0.01
CA PHE A 375 18.68 -1.58 -0.33
C PHE A 375 20.03 -1.48 0.39
N MET A 376 20.37 -2.43 1.26
CA MET A 376 21.67 -2.50 1.94
C MET A 376 22.35 -3.87 1.73
N ARG A 377 22.12 -4.47 0.56
CA ARG A 377 22.84 -5.68 0.17
C ARG A 377 24.27 -5.29 -0.24
N ASP A 378 25.26 -5.86 0.46
CA ASP A 378 26.68 -5.71 0.15
C ASP A 378 27.16 -6.49 -1.07
#